data_AF-A0A8K0LTM7-F1
#
_entry.id   AF-A0A8K0LTM7-F1
#
_cell.length_a   1.000
_cell.length_b   1.000
_cell.length_c   1.000
_cell.angle_alpha   90.00
_cell.angle_beta   90.00
_cell.angle_gamma   90.00
#
_symmetry.space_group_name_H-M   'P 1'
#
loop_
_entity.id
_entity.type
_entity.pdbx_description
1 polymer ?
#
loop_
_entity_poly.entity_id
_entity_poly.type
_entity_poly.pdbx_seq_one_letter_code
_entity_poly.pdbx_strand_id
1 'polypeptide(L)'
;MAAIERNDVALTVLQWAHAVHNNKEIRDDVKKPGRLNELAVSDCTFSNSASDITHTEYLHLRTVWYRYGGTHIDSFARLLKDNNETGYRGFISPEADALATKIMASKSDSLNHYLREFHKTADLPEYLHPSPKCGSFFMVRYWQTMVSTHTKDGDTASSKIFKPQVGSDNARPVTPPQQNSTSGSPPKFETPAAKSHPAARGTSGNSPSADEAYVNTALLLLLQAATQDFQLHGHLKSLHWVPPRMALHLTVPTPNTKTGKFEDTKLLESRVDGYLCNRAADGGLSRPMAICEAKSAVRKSVQVPTERQEAAEMAAWICNRPGNEGLLQASASGRKRRLMISQTRDEVWIIVGEYGREYEAYIHNAPLKAGMPIQNAPPMLHVRTALPNGPNHLEESLGSPTFLDLVNSAKMSGDIEGWRGSVVQAALVARSQRKLAGSSSKDNQSGGGGGSAGSGQTSKPPSSQPHRSDSSSPDRGPPGSSKPRPGRGKHQPGGAVQSDAKSSVISGKLTMRPAPKPANPPQPNTGHPATGAQPTPPTQPPGLPRADGFLIMHRFGPWKTFDRINMEVFVRRLLGLMLELNMGKPPSRPSSSGSSK
;
A
#
# COMPACT_ATOMS: atom_id res chain seq x y z
N MET A 1 30.27 21.97 12.39
CA MET A 1 30.01 21.12 11.21
C MET A 1 28.71 21.60 10.60
N ALA A 2 28.74 22.18 9.40
CA ALA A 2 27.51 22.47 8.66
C ALA A 2 26.77 21.15 8.53
N ALA A 3 25.54 21.08 9.06
CA ALA A 3 24.67 19.95 8.79
C ALA A 3 24.62 19.85 7.26
N ILE A 4 25.18 18.78 6.69
CA ILE A 4 25.00 18.46 5.29
C ILE A 4 23.50 18.59 5.08
N GLU A 5 23.07 19.60 4.30
CA GLU A 5 21.69 19.74 3.89
C GLU A 5 21.36 18.39 3.28
N ARG A 6 20.69 17.53 4.06
CA ARG A 6 20.31 16.22 3.57
C ARG A 6 19.39 16.58 2.41
N ASN A 7 19.85 16.31 1.20
CA ASN A 7 19.04 16.24 0.00
C ASN A 7 17.98 15.15 0.26
N ASP A 8 17.03 15.40 1.15
CA ASP A 8 15.94 14.51 1.49
C ASP A 8 14.83 14.70 0.45
N VAL A 9 13.77 13.91 0.53
CA VAL A 9 12.54 14.22 -0.19
C VAL A 9 11.78 15.33 0.54
N ALA A 10 11.01 16.11 -0.21
CA ALA A 10 10.17 17.15 0.40
C ALA A 10 8.96 16.51 1.10
N LEU A 11 8.67 16.92 2.33
CA LEU A 11 7.48 16.47 3.07
C LEU A 11 6.33 17.48 3.00
N THR A 12 6.64 18.73 2.60
CA THR A 12 5.65 19.80 2.40
C THR A 12 5.97 20.59 1.15
N VAL A 13 4.97 21.31 0.62
CA VAL A 13 5.15 22.25 -0.50
C VAL A 13 6.17 23.33 -0.14
N LEU A 14 6.21 23.79 1.12
CA LEU A 14 7.17 24.77 1.58
C LEU A 14 8.61 24.22 1.59
N GLN A 15 8.80 22.98 2.05
CA GLN A 15 10.11 22.32 1.99
C GLN A 15 10.57 22.11 0.55
N TRP A 16 9.64 21.72 -0.34
CA TRP A 16 9.93 21.64 -1.77
C TRP A 16 10.34 22.99 -2.35
N ALA A 17 9.60 24.05 -2.03
CA ALA A 17 9.90 25.41 -2.50
C ALA A 17 11.27 25.88 -2.02
N HIS A 18 11.60 25.65 -0.75
CA HIS A 18 12.92 25.96 -0.19
C HIS A 18 14.03 25.17 -0.89
N ALA A 19 13.83 23.87 -1.11
CA ALA A 19 14.79 23.04 -1.85
C ALA A 19 14.99 23.55 -3.28
N VAL A 20 13.93 24.01 -3.97
CA VAL A 20 14.03 24.62 -5.30
C VAL A 20 14.84 25.91 -5.27
N HIS A 21 14.62 26.78 -4.27
CA HIS A 21 15.38 28.03 -4.13
C HIS A 21 16.87 27.78 -3.89
N ASN A 22 17.22 26.78 -3.09
CA ASN A 22 18.61 26.49 -2.75
C ASN A 22 19.34 25.63 -3.79
N ASN A 23 18.61 25.02 -4.73
CA ASN A 23 19.20 24.17 -5.76
C ASN A 23 19.89 25.02 -6.85
N LYS A 24 21.21 24.85 -6.98
CA LYS A 24 22.05 25.60 -7.93
C LYS A 24 21.84 25.20 -9.40
N GLU A 25 21.32 24.01 -9.65
CA GLU A 25 21.07 23.48 -11.00
C GLU A 25 19.73 23.96 -11.56
N ILE A 26 18.81 24.42 -10.69
CA ILE A 26 17.56 25.05 -11.12
C ILE A 26 17.84 26.51 -11.51
N ARG A 27 17.31 26.93 -12.65
CA ARG A 27 17.44 28.30 -13.18
C ARG A 27 16.98 29.37 -12.20
N ASP A 28 17.70 30.49 -12.11
CA ASP A 28 17.42 31.53 -11.12
C ASP A 28 16.11 32.29 -11.37
N ASP A 29 15.61 32.27 -12.61
CA ASP A 29 14.44 33.04 -12.98
C ASP A 29 13.14 32.46 -12.37
N VAL A 30 13.04 31.13 -12.18
CA VAL A 30 11.91 30.48 -11.49
C VAL A 30 11.97 30.62 -9.96
N LYS A 31 13.14 30.94 -9.41
CA LYS A 31 13.34 31.18 -7.96
C LYS A 31 12.87 32.56 -7.52
N LYS A 32 12.51 33.44 -8.47
CA LYS A 32 11.96 34.76 -8.14
C LYS A 32 10.58 34.60 -7.45
N PRO A 33 10.22 35.48 -6.51
CA PRO A 33 8.92 35.43 -5.84
C PRO A 33 7.76 35.32 -6.84
N GLY A 34 6.85 34.38 -6.61
CA GLY A 34 5.69 34.15 -7.48
C GLY A 34 5.93 33.26 -8.70
N ARG A 35 7.19 32.93 -9.04
CA ARG A 35 7.53 32.20 -10.28
C ARG A 35 7.81 30.71 -10.11
N LEU A 36 7.70 30.15 -8.90
CA LEU A 36 7.87 28.71 -8.68
C LEU A 36 6.91 27.84 -9.51
N ASN A 37 5.73 28.36 -9.84
CA ASN A 37 4.76 27.68 -10.72
C ASN A 37 5.27 27.48 -12.14
N GLU A 38 6.32 28.20 -12.55
CA GLU A 38 6.90 28.12 -13.90
C GLU A 38 8.00 27.06 -14.03
N LEU A 39 8.42 26.42 -12.93
CA LEU A 39 9.34 25.28 -12.98
C LEU A 39 8.62 24.11 -13.68
N ALA A 40 9.02 23.78 -14.90
CA ALA A 40 8.38 22.75 -15.72
C ALA A 40 9.17 21.44 -15.67
N VAL A 41 8.50 20.29 -15.76
CA VAL A 41 9.19 18.99 -15.77
C VAL A 41 10.17 18.86 -16.94
N SER A 42 9.86 19.51 -18.07
CA SER A 42 10.70 19.59 -19.27
C SER A 42 11.93 20.48 -19.14
N ASP A 43 12.05 21.29 -18.10
CA ASP A 43 13.25 22.09 -17.84
C ASP A 43 14.42 21.21 -17.37
N CYS A 44 14.15 19.96 -17.00
CA CYS A 44 15.15 19.01 -16.53
C CYS A 44 15.51 17.99 -17.61
N THR A 45 16.81 17.82 -17.85
CA THR A 45 17.33 16.67 -18.59
C THR A 45 17.48 15.49 -17.62
N PHE A 46 16.57 14.53 -17.69
CA PHE A 46 16.71 13.29 -16.94
C PHE A 46 17.84 12.47 -17.55
N SER A 47 19.00 12.54 -16.89
CA SER A 47 20.27 11.99 -17.37
C SER A 47 20.38 10.49 -17.13
N ASN A 48 19.64 9.99 -16.14
CA ASN A 48 19.75 8.63 -15.63
C ASN A 48 18.43 7.84 -15.72
N SER A 49 18.54 6.54 -15.44
CA SER A 49 17.40 5.67 -15.14
C SER A 49 16.62 6.20 -13.93
N ALA A 50 15.31 5.94 -13.85
CA ALA A 50 14.49 6.28 -12.68
C ALA A 50 15.04 5.75 -11.34
N SER A 51 15.85 4.68 -11.40
CA SER A 51 16.55 4.11 -10.26
C SER A 51 17.67 4.98 -9.69
N ASP A 52 18.10 6.00 -10.41
CA ASP A 52 19.24 6.86 -10.04
C ASP A 52 18.94 8.34 -10.32
N ILE A 53 17.71 8.78 -10.03
CA ILE A 53 17.35 10.19 -10.19
C ILE A 53 18.02 11.05 -9.11
N THR A 54 18.59 12.15 -9.55
CA THR A 54 19.20 13.19 -8.73
C THR A 54 18.16 13.93 -7.89
N HIS A 55 18.63 14.74 -6.93
CA HIS A 55 17.72 15.59 -6.16
C HIS A 55 17.01 16.62 -7.05
N THR A 56 17.73 17.19 -8.01
CA THR A 56 17.20 18.16 -8.98
C THR A 56 16.11 17.55 -9.84
N GLU A 57 16.35 16.37 -10.42
CA GLU A 57 15.36 15.62 -11.20
C GLU A 57 14.11 15.32 -10.34
N TYR A 58 14.30 14.90 -9.09
CA TYR A 58 13.18 14.71 -8.14
C TYR A 58 12.36 15.99 -7.90
N LEU A 59 13.00 17.15 -7.74
CA LEU A 59 12.27 18.42 -7.52
C LEU A 59 11.38 18.77 -8.72
N HIS A 60 11.82 18.46 -9.95
CA HIS A 60 11.04 18.66 -11.17
C HIS A 60 9.84 17.71 -11.29
N LEU A 61 9.77 16.62 -10.51
CA LEU A 61 8.57 15.78 -10.47
C LEU A 61 7.43 16.39 -9.65
N ARG A 62 7.66 17.50 -8.92
CA ARG A 62 6.71 18.13 -7.97
C ARG A 62 6.05 17.10 -7.06
N THR A 63 6.88 16.38 -6.33
CA THR A 63 6.43 15.35 -5.39
C THR A 63 6.64 15.76 -3.94
N VAL A 64 5.66 15.47 -3.10
CA VAL A 64 5.75 15.58 -1.64
C VAL A 64 5.39 14.26 -0.97
N TRP A 65 6.09 13.92 0.11
CA TRP A 65 5.92 12.66 0.82
C TRP A 65 5.26 12.83 2.18
N TYR A 66 4.19 12.07 2.42
CA TYR A 66 3.61 11.87 3.74
C TYR A 66 4.02 10.49 4.27
N ARG A 67 4.95 10.52 5.24
CA ARG A 67 5.47 9.33 5.91
C ARG A 67 4.62 9.06 7.15
N TYR A 68 3.80 8.01 7.11
CA TYR A 68 3.03 7.57 8.28
C TYR A 68 3.92 6.65 9.12
N GLY A 69 4.80 7.24 9.96
CA GLY A 69 5.78 6.50 10.77
C GLY A 69 5.25 6.02 12.13
N GLY A 70 5.88 4.97 12.68
CA GLY A 70 5.78 4.54 14.07
C GLY A 70 4.51 3.77 14.41
N THR A 71 4.60 2.44 14.57
CA THR A 71 3.57 1.54 15.16
C THR A 71 2.15 1.54 14.55
N HIS A 72 1.83 2.39 13.60
CA HIS A 72 0.44 2.63 13.20
C HIS A 72 0.04 1.94 11.90
N ILE A 73 0.09 0.60 11.90
CA ILE A 73 -0.83 -0.21 11.09
C ILE A 73 -2.28 0.33 11.24
N ASP A 74 -2.61 0.87 12.41
CA ASP A 74 -3.89 1.50 12.74
C ASP A 74 -4.15 2.85 12.04
N SER A 75 -3.11 3.63 11.72
CA SER A 75 -3.31 4.88 10.97
C SER A 75 -3.74 4.57 9.54
N PHE A 76 -3.20 3.51 8.95
CA PHE A 76 -3.72 3.02 7.68
C PHE A 76 -5.15 2.50 7.84
N ALA A 77 -5.47 1.78 8.92
CA ALA A 77 -6.84 1.32 9.15
C ALA A 77 -7.88 2.46 9.18
N ARG A 78 -7.51 3.62 9.74
CA ARG A 78 -8.35 4.82 9.76
C ARG A 78 -8.47 5.47 8.38
N LEU A 79 -7.36 5.64 7.67
CA LEU A 79 -7.32 6.29 6.36
C LEU A 79 -7.80 5.39 5.22
N LEU A 80 -7.86 4.08 5.44
CA LEU A 80 -8.39 3.15 4.47
C LEU A 80 -9.90 3.33 4.28
N LYS A 81 -10.62 3.79 5.31
CA LYS A 81 -12.09 3.88 5.32
C LYS A 81 -12.56 5.32 5.25
N ASP A 82 -13.77 5.49 4.72
CA ASP A 82 -14.49 6.75 4.81
C ASP A 82 -14.69 7.17 6.26
N ASN A 83 -14.60 8.48 6.50
CA ASN A 83 -14.93 9.10 7.76
C ASN A 83 -15.99 10.18 7.53
N ASN A 84 -17.24 9.83 7.82
CA ASN A 84 -18.40 10.70 7.63
C ASN A 84 -18.33 11.97 8.50
N GLU A 85 -17.66 11.95 9.66
CA GLU A 85 -17.54 13.11 10.53
C GLU A 85 -16.66 14.20 9.91
N THR A 86 -15.58 13.80 9.22
CA THR A 86 -14.63 14.74 8.61
C THR A 86 -14.88 14.93 7.12
N GLY A 87 -15.84 14.21 6.54
CA GLY A 87 -16.04 14.13 5.09
C GLY A 87 -14.89 13.44 4.33
N TYR A 88 -13.93 12.83 5.04
CA TYR A 88 -12.77 12.20 4.42
C TYR A 88 -13.22 10.93 3.70
N ARG A 89 -12.78 10.79 2.45
CA ARG A 89 -12.95 9.55 1.68
C ARG A 89 -11.72 8.68 1.77
N GLY A 90 -11.91 7.46 2.27
CA GLY A 90 -10.89 6.44 2.41
C GLY A 90 -10.30 6.00 1.08
N PHE A 91 -9.22 5.22 1.14
CA PHE A 91 -8.61 4.64 -0.05
C PHE A 91 -9.45 3.52 -0.69
N ILE A 92 -10.37 2.92 0.07
CA ILE A 92 -11.32 1.93 -0.44
C ILE A 92 -12.72 2.24 0.07
N SER A 93 -13.71 1.79 -0.69
CA SER A 93 -15.11 1.95 -0.34
C SER A 93 -15.51 1.14 0.89
N PRO A 94 -16.55 1.56 1.63
CA PRO A 94 -17.14 0.75 2.68
C PRO A 94 -17.54 -0.65 2.20
N GLU A 95 -18.00 -0.76 0.95
CA GLU A 95 -18.34 -2.03 0.31
C GLU A 95 -17.11 -2.94 0.15
N ALA A 96 -16.02 -2.41 -0.41
CA ALA A 96 -14.77 -3.16 -0.57
C ALA A 96 -14.17 -3.59 0.78
N ASP A 97 -14.17 -2.73 1.81
CA ASP A 97 -13.67 -3.09 3.16
C ASP A 97 -14.54 -4.16 3.83
N ALA A 98 -15.87 -4.05 3.73
CA ALA A 98 -16.78 -5.05 4.27
C ALA A 98 -16.58 -6.42 3.59
N LEU A 99 -16.45 -6.42 2.26
CA LEU A 99 -16.20 -7.64 1.50
C LEU A 99 -14.83 -8.25 1.81
N ALA A 100 -13.78 -7.44 1.92
CA ALA A 100 -12.46 -7.90 2.35
C ALA A 100 -12.50 -8.53 3.74
N THR A 101 -13.24 -7.93 4.67
CA THR A 101 -13.46 -8.49 6.02
C THR A 101 -14.10 -9.86 5.96
N LYS A 102 -15.16 -10.00 5.17
CA LYS A 102 -15.91 -11.25 5.01
C LYS A 102 -15.03 -12.36 4.42
N ILE A 103 -14.30 -12.07 3.34
CA ILE A 103 -13.41 -13.04 2.70
C ILE A 103 -12.28 -13.47 3.64
N MET A 104 -11.64 -12.53 4.34
CA MET A 104 -10.56 -12.84 5.29
C MET A 104 -11.02 -13.65 6.51
N ALA A 105 -12.29 -13.52 6.91
CA ALA A 105 -12.88 -14.36 7.95
C ALA A 105 -13.00 -15.83 7.49
N SER A 106 -13.17 -16.05 6.18
CA SER A 106 -13.21 -17.37 5.53
C SER A 106 -11.92 -17.70 4.76
N LYS A 107 -10.77 -17.17 5.19
CA LYS A 107 -9.48 -17.39 4.51
C LYS A 107 -9.12 -18.87 4.42
N SER A 108 -8.39 -19.25 3.37
CA SER A 108 -8.07 -20.64 3.11
C SER A 108 -7.21 -21.30 4.19
N ASP A 109 -7.21 -22.62 4.23
CA ASP A 109 -6.30 -23.40 5.07
C ASP A 109 -4.83 -23.12 4.72
N SER A 110 -4.50 -22.90 3.44
CA SER A 110 -3.15 -22.58 3.00
C SER A 110 -2.65 -21.25 3.56
N LEU A 111 -3.48 -20.20 3.54
CA LEU A 111 -3.14 -18.92 4.16
C LEU A 111 -3.05 -19.04 5.70
N ASN A 112 -3.94 -19.81 6.33
CA ASN A 112 -3.85 -20.10 7.77
C ASN A 112 -2.54 -20.81 8.14
N HIS A 113 -2.11 -21.79 7.34
CA HIS A 113 -0.85 -22.49 7.55
C HIS A 113 0.35 -21.57 7.35
N TYR A 114 0.36 -20.75 6.30
CA TYR A 114 1.38 -19.73 6.09
C TYR A 114 1.53 -18.80 7.31
N LEU A 115 0.42 -18.30 7.85
CA LEU A 115 0.43 -17.42 9.03
C LEU A 115 0.90 -18.12 10.32
N ARG A 116 0.88 -19.45 10.39
CA ARG A 116 1.41 -20.21 11.55
C ARG A 116 2.91 -20.49 11.44
N GLU A 117 3.49 -20.47 10.24
CA GLU A 117 4.92 -20.74 10.01
C GLU A 117 5.84 -19.70 10.65
N PHE A 118 5.33 -18.53 11.01
CA PHE A 118 6.08 -17.47 11.70
C PHE A 118 6.53 -17.83 13.12
N HIS A 119 6.00 -18.91 13.70
CA HIS A 119 6.43 -19.40 15.01
C HIS A 119 7.72 -20.23 14.96
N LYS A 120 8.19 -20.61 13.76
CA LYS A 120 9.45 -21.35 13.60
C LYS A 120 10.65 -20.42 13.80
N THR A 121 11.57 -20.83 14.65
CA THR A 121 12.81 -20.11 14.95
C THR A 121 13.93 -20.55 14.03
N ALA A 122 14.93 -19.68 13.82
CA ALA A 122 16.01 -19.88 12.85
C ALA A 122 17.00 -21.02 13.21
N ASP A 123 16.97 -21.49 14.46
CA ASP A 123 17.75 -22.61 14.97
C ASP A 123 17.17 -23.98 14.61
N LEU A 124 15.92 -24.04 14.14
CA LEU A 124 15.31 -25.30 13.73
C LEU A 124 15.72 -25.68 12.30
N PRO A 125 16.09 -26.95 12.03
CA PRO A 125 16.38 -27.43 10.68
C PRO A 125 15.22 -27.19 9.70
N GLU A 126 13.97 -27.16 10.18
CA GLU A 126 12.80 -26.91 9.33
C GLU A 126 12.56 -25.43 9.00
N TYR A 127 13.40 -24.49 9.48
CA TYR A 127 13.24 -23.06 9.22
C TYR A 127 13.30 -22.71 7.73
N LEU A 128 14.16 -23.41 6.97
CA LEU A 128 14.28 -23.28 5.51
C LEU A 128 13.30 -24.18 4.73
N HIS A 129 12.49 -24.97 5.43
CA HIS A 129 11.55 -25.93 4.84
C HIS A 129 10.12 -25.62 5.34
N PRO A 130 9.42 -24.65 4.71
CA PRO A 130 8.05 -24.35 5.07
C PRO A 130 7.15 -25.59 5.00
N SER A 131 6.05 -25.62 5.76
CA SER A 131 5.12 -26.74 5.67
C SER A 131 4.49 -26.85 4.26
N PRO A 132 4.42 -28.04 3.64
CA PRO A 132 3.68 -28.24 2.39
C PRO A 132 2.20 -27.83 2.48
N LYS A 133 1.64 -27.79 3.70
CA LYS A 133 0.26 -27.34 3.95
C LYS A 133 0.03 -25.86 3.62
N CYS A 134 1.10 -25.07 3.47
CA CYS A 134 1.02 -23.69 3.01
C CYS A 134 0.55 -23.55 1.55
N GLY A 135 0.49 -24.63 0.76
CA GLY A 135 0.01 -24.58 -0.62
C GLY A 135 0.80 -23.59 -1.46
N SER A 136 0.12 -22.66 -2.15
CA SER A 136 0.76 -21.60 -2.94
C SER A 136 1.66 -20.67 -2.11
N PHE A 137 1.42 -20.55 -0.80
CA PHE A 137 2.24 -19.76 0.12
C PHE A 137 3.52 -20.48 0.57
N PHE A 138 3.72 -21.76 0.23
CA PHE A 138 4.97 -22.47 0.54
C PHE A 138 6.17 -21.72 -0.03
N MET A 139 6.12 -21.39 -1.33
CA MET A 139 7.21 -20.68 -1.99
C MET A 139 7.36 -19.25 -1.45
N VAL A 140 6.26 -18.59 -1.08
CA VAL A 140 6.29 -17.28 -0.43
C VAL A 140 7.13 -17.32 0.83
N ARG A 141 6.84 -18.27 1.73
CA ARG A 141 7.58 -18.38 2.99
C ARG A 141 9.04 -18.74 2.77
N TYR A 142 9.32 -19.66 1.85
CA TYR A 142 10.69 -20.04 1.50
C TYR A 142 11.51 -18.82 1.06
N TRP A 143 11.02 -18.05 0.08
CA TRP A 143 11.74 -16.88 -0.43
C TRP A 143 11.81 -15.74 0.58
N GLN A 144 10.79 -15.55 1.42
CA GLN A 144 10.89 -14.62 2.55
C GLN A 144 12.04 -15.04 3.47
N THR A 145 12.11 -16.31 3.89
CA THR A 145 13.22 -16.81 4.70
C THR A 145 14.58 -16.56 4.03
N MET A 146 14.69 -16.83 2.73
CA MET A 146 15.92 -16.57 1.96
C MET A 146 16.31 -15.10 1.99
N VAL A 147 15.36 -14.16 1.94
CA VAL A 147 15.65 -12.73 2.09
C VAL A 147 16.34 -12.48 3.44
N SER A 148 15.82 -12.99 4.55
CA SER A 148 16.44 -12.74 5.85
C SER A 148 17.79 -13.44 6.05
N THR A 149 17.98 -14.63 5.48
CA THR A 149 19.24 -15.39 5.68
C THR A 149 20.35 -15.00 4.70
N HIS A 150 20.01 -14.47 3.52
CA HIS A 150 20.99 -14.18 2.46
C HIS A 150 21.20 -12.70 2.17
N THR A 151 20.33 -11.79 2.62
CA THR A 151 20.58 -10.35 2.48
C THR A 151 21.34 -9.79 3.68
N LYS A 152 22.34 -8.94 3.41
CA LYS A 152 23.19 -8.36 4.46
C LYS A 152 22.39 -7.48 5.41
N ASP A 153 22.60 -7.68 6.72
CA ASP A 153 22.19 -6.70 7.73
C ASP A 153 23.04 -5.43 7.56
N GLY A 154 22.40 -4.34 7.11
CA GLY A 154 23.08 -3.09 6.77
C GLY A 154 23.85 -2.42 7.93
N ASP A 155 23.66 -2.85 9.17
CA ASP A 155 24.24 -2.23 10.37
C ASP A 155 25.38 -3.03 11.03
N THR A 156 25.65 -4.26 10.60
CA THR A 156 26.79 -5.05 11.12
C THR A 156 27.62 -5.56 9.96
N ALA A 157 28.80 -4.96 9.78
CA ALA A 157 29.79 -5.28 8.74
C ALA A 157 30.41 -6.70 8.84
N SER A 158 29.74 -7.66 9.51
CA SER A 158 30.23 -9.01 9.76
C SER A 158 29.17 -10.09 9.52
N SER A 159 28.38 -10.01 8.44
CA SER A 159 27.60 -11.18 8.03
C SER A 159 28.51 -12.22 7.38
N LYS A 160 28.64 -13.37 8.04
CA LYS A 160 29.20 -14.63 7.52
C LYS A 160 28.38 -15.10 6.32
N ILE A 161 28.56 -14.48 5.16
CA ILE A 161 28.23 -15.17 3.92
C ILE A 161 29.07 -16.42 3.97
N PHE A 162 28.42 -17.58 3.92
CA PHE A 162 29.04 -18.86 3.63
C PHE A 162 29.62 -18.72 2.22
N LYS A 163 30.75 -18.00 2.10
CA LYS A 163 31.64 -18.15 0.97
C LYS A 163 32.13 -19.57 1.15
N PRO A 164 31.79 -20.52 0.26
CA PRO A 164 32.61 -21.70 0.17
C PRO A 164 34.04 -21.16 0.06
N GLN A 165 34.96 -21.63 0.89
CA GLN A 165 36.37 -21.40 0.62
C GLN A 165 36.62 -22.06 -0.74
N VAL A 166 36.46 -21.28 -1.81
CA VAL A 166 36.99 -21.62 -3.11
C VAL A 166 38.48 -21.48 -2.90
N GLY A 167 39.12 -22.60 -2.59
CA GLY A 167 40.56 -22.74 -2.73
C GLY A 167 40.92 -22.18 -4.09
N SER A 168 41.86 -21.25 -4.06
CA SER A 168 42.55 -20.76 -5.26
C SER A 168 42.99 -21.97 -6.07
N ASP A 169 42.26 -22.28 -7.14
CA ASP A 169 42.81 -22.82 -8.38
C ASP A 169 41.76 -22.69 -9.50
N ASN A 170 42.26 -22.27 -10.66
CA ASN A 170 41.52 -22.00 -11.88
C ASN A 170 40.59 -23.16 -12.29
N ALA A 171 39.30 -23.08 -12.00
CA ALA A 171 38.29 -23.92 -12.63
C ALA A 171 37.01 -23.12 -12.93
N ARG A 172 36.82 -22.84 -14.22
CA ARG A 172 35.56 -22.37 -14.81
C ARG A 172 34.44 -23.39 -14.49
N PRO A 173 33.20 -22.99 -14.17
CA PRO A 173 32.10 -23.93 -14.05
C PRO A 173 31.89 -24.63 -15.40
N VAL A 174 32.19 -25.92 -15.47
CA VAL A 174 31.86 -26.78 -16.61
C VAL A 174 30.38 -27.14 -16.46
N THR A 175 29.59 -26.81 -17.47
CA THR A 175 28.20 -27.27 -17.64
C THR A 175 28.13 -28.78 -17.43
N PRO A 176 27.15 -29.33 -16.68
CA PRO A 176 27.02 -30.78 -16.55
C PRO A 176 26.89 -31.41 -17.93
N PRO A 177 27.57 -32.54 -18.21
CA PRO A 177 27.39 -33.25 -19.48
C PRO A 177 25.93 -33.67 -19.61
N GLN A 178 25.33 -33.39 -20.76
CA GLN A 178 24.04 -33.94 -21.15
C GLN A 178 24.13 -35.47 -21.07
N GLN A 179 23.44 -36.05 -20.08
CA GLN A 179 23.18 -37.48 -20.07
C GLN A 179 22.14 -37.77 -21.16
N ASN A 180 22.60 -38.41 -22.24
CA ASN A 180 21.74 -39.12 -23.17
C ASN A 180 21.12 -40.30 -22.41
N SER A 181 19.88 -40.12 -21.93
CA SER A 181 19.08 -41.22 -21.40
C SER A 181 18.04 -41.64 -22.43
N THR A 182 18.22 -42.87 -22.87
CA THR A 182 17.36 -43.69 -23.72
C THR A 182 15.95 -43.85 -23.15
N SER A 183 15.03 -44.17 -24.06
CA SER A 183 13.57 -44.24 -23.95
C SER A 183 13.00 -44.91 -22.70
N GLY A 184 12.03 -44.23 -22.08
CA GLY A 184 11.03 -44.82 -21.19
C GLY A 184 9.91 -43.81 -20.96
N SER A 185 8.76 -44.02 -21.62
CA SER A 185 7.60 -43.11 -21.60
C SER A 185 6.82 -43.20 -20.28
N PRO A 186 6.65 -42.12 -19.50
CA PRO A 186 5.66 -42.05 -18.43
C PRO A 186 4.38 -41.33 -18.90
N PRO A 187 3.25 -41.50 -18.19
CA PRO A 187 1.92 -41.12 -18.67
C PRO A 187 1.76 -39.60 -18.78
N LYS A 188 1.17 -39.17 -19.90
CA LYS A 188 0.78 -37.79 -20.21
C LYS A 188 -0.27 -37.28 -19.22
N PHE A 189 0.15 -36.50 -18.23
CA PHE A 189 -0.67 -35.45 -17.66
C PHE A 189 -0.21 -34.12 -18.26
N GLU A 190 -0.82 -33.73 -19.37
CA GLU A 190 -0.58 -32.45 -20.03
C GLU A 190 -1.18 -31.33 -19.15
N THR A 191 -0.34 -30.75 -18.29
CA THR A 191 -0.59 -29.39 -17.79
C THR A 191 -0.39 -28.47 -18.99
N PRO A 192 -1.38 -27.63 -19.39
CA PRO A 192 -1.19 -26.71 -20.51
C PRO A 192 0.02 -25.83 -20.22
N ALA A 193 1.07 -25.95 -21.05
CA ALA A 193 2.24 -25.11 -20.96
C ALA A 193 1.78 -23.66 -21.03
N ALA A 194 1.94 -22.91 -19.93
CA ALA A 194 1.73 -21.48 -19.93
C ALA A 194 2.58 -20.91 -21.06
N LYS A 195 1.96 -20.12 -21.98
CA LYS A 195 2.70 -19.41 -23.02
C LYS A 195 3.83 -18.63 -22.34
N SER A 196 5.06 -19.09 -22.53
CA SER A 196 6.24 -18.44 -21.95
C SER A 196 6.43 -17.12 -22.68
N HIS A 197 5.98 -16.03 -22.06
CA HIS A 197 6.47 -14.71 -22.45
C HIS A 197 7.94 -14.64 -22.02
N PRO A 198 8.89 -14.40 -22.94
CA PRO A 198 10.27 -14.23 -22.54
C PRO A 198 10.34 -13.10 -21.52
N ALA A 199 11.01 -13.34 -20.38
CA ALA A 199 11.36 -12.28 -19.47
C ALA A 199 12.03 -11.18 -20.30
N ALA A 200 11.58 -9.93 -20.15
CA ALA A 200 12.19 -8.80 -20.82
C ALA A 200 13.69 -8.90 -20.57
N ARG A 201 14.50 -9.06 -21.63
CA ARG A 201 15.95 -9.04 -21.51
C ARG A 201 16.29 -7.74 -20.80
N GLY A 202 16.77 -7.84 -19.56
CA GLY A 202 17.34 -6.70 -18.87
C GLY A 202 18.36 -6.09 -19.84
N THR A 203 18.23 -4.81 -20.15
CA THR A 203 19.32 -4.08 -20.76
C THR A 203 20.55 -4.33 -19.88
N SER A 204 21.68 -4.66 -20.49
CA SER A 204 22.91 -5.12 -19.81
C SER A 204 23.41 -4.22 -18.67
N GLY A 205 22.85 -3.01 -18.52
CA GLY A 205 23.16 -2.08 -17.44
C GLY A 205 22.47 -2.31 -16.09
N ASN A 206 21.31 -2.98 -16.01
CA ASN A 206 20.50 -3.04 -14.75
C ASN A 206 19.97 -4.45 -14.43
N SER A 207 20.85 -5.46 -14.42
CA SER A 207 20.49 -6.76 -13.84
C SER A 207 20.27 -6.59 -12.33
N PRO A 208 19.11 -7.03 -11.78
CA PRO A 208 18.92 -7.00 -10.33
C PRO A 208 20.06 -7.76 -9.66
N SER A 209 20.55 -7.23 -8.54
CA SER A 209 21.49 -7.98 -7.72
C SER A 209 20.86 -9.31 -7.28
N ALA A 210 21.66 -10.34 -7.00
CA ALA A 210 21.12 -11.62 -6.50
C ALA A 210 20.23 -11.40 -5.26
N ASP A 211 20.67 -10.49 -4.38
CA ASP A 211 19.94 -10.06 -3.18
C ASP A 211 18.57 -9.43 -3.50
N GLU A 212 18.53 -8.56 -4.53
CA GLU A 212 17.29 -7.91 -4.99
C GLU A 212 16.34 -8.91 -5.64
N ALA A 213 16.87 -9.91 -6.36
CA ALA A 213 16.09 -10.99 -6.94
C ALA A 213 15.37 -11.83 -5.86
N TYR A 214 15.98 -12.06 -4.70
CA TYR A 214 15.30 -12.72 -3.57
C TYR A 214 14.09 -11.90 -3.09
N VAL A 215 14.29 -10.60 -2.87
CA VAL A 215 13.21 -9.70 -2.37
C VAL A 215 12.09 -9.58 -3.39
N ASN A 216 12.43 -9.36 -4.67
CA ASN A 216 11.44 -9.26 -5.73
C ASN A 216 10.64 -10.55 -5.89
N THR A 217 11.32 -11.71 -5.89
CA THR A 217 10.66 -13.03 -5.95
C THR A 217 9.74 -13.25 -4.75
N ALA A 218 10.19 -12.92 -3.53
CA ALA A 218 9.37 -13.04 -2.33
C ALA A 218 8.11 -12.15 -2.41
N LEU A 219 8.26 -10.89 -2.84
CA LEU A 219 7.16 -9.94 -3.00
C LEU A 219 6.14 -10.44 -4.03
N LEU A 220 6.59 -10.77 -5.23
CA LEU A 220 5.72 -11.18 -6.33
C LEU A 220 4.97 -12.46 -6.00
N LEU A 221 5.63 -13.46 -5.41
CA LEU A 221 4.97 -14.69 -4.99
C LEU A 221 3.92 -14.41 -3.90
N LEU A 222 4.20 -13.53 -2.94
CA LEU A 222 3.23 -13.15 -1.91
C LEU A 222 1.98 -12.52 -2.54
N LEU A 223 2.19 -11.55 -3.43
CA LEU A 223 1.11 -10.85 -4.13
C LEU A 223 0.28 -11.82 -4.98
N GLN A 224 0.93 -12.73 -5.71
CA GLN A 224 0.27 -13.75 -6.52
C GLN A 224 -0.51 -14.77 -5.69
N ALA A 225 0.11 -15.31 -4.63
CA ALA A 225 -0.53 -16.29 -3.75
C ALA A 225 -1.76 -15.68 -3.06
N ALA A 226 -1.65 -14.45 -2.56
CA ALA A 226 -2.78 -13.73 -1.97
C ALA A 226 -3.91 -13.53 -3.00
N THR A 227 -3.61 -13.04 -4.21
CA THR A 227 -4.64 -12.87 -5.24
C THR A 227 -5.30 -14.21 -5.62
N GLN A 228 -4.53 -15.28 -5.80
CA GLN A 228 -5.06 -16.60 -6.13
C GLN A 228 -5.96 -17.17 -5.03
N ASP A 229 -5.56 -17.00 -3.76
CA ASP A 229 -6.37 -17.41 -2.61
C ASP A 229 -7.76 -16.76 -2.65
N PHE A 230 -7.79 -15.46 -2.96
CA PHE A 230 -9.03 -14.69 -3.03
C PHE A 230 -9.84 -14.93 -4.31
N GLN A 231 -9.22 -15.39 -5.39
CA GLN A 231 -9.92 -15.79 -6.62
C GLN A 231 -10.87 -16.96 -6.40
N LEU A 232 -10.58 -17.84 -5.44
CA LEU A 232 -11.47 -18.94 -5.05
C LEU A 232 -12.84 -18.45 -4.56
N HIS A 233 -12.91 -17.23 -4.02
CA HIS A 233 -14.16 -16.59 -3.60
C HIS A 233 -14.90 -15.91 -4.76
N GLY A 234 -14.35 -15.93 -5.98
CA GLY A 234 -15.01 -15.45 -7.20
C GLY A 234 -14.99 -13.94 -7.42
N HIS A 235 -14.43 -13.14 -6.51
CA HIS A 235 -14.43 -11.68 -6.59
C HIS A 235 -13.27 -11.08 -7.40
N LEU A 236 -12.15 -11.80 -7.56
CA LEU A 236 -10.94 -11.28 -8.20
C LEU A 236 -10.52 -12.06 -9.46
N LYS A 237 -11.47 -12.78 -10.11
CA LYS A 237 -11.19 -13.77 -11.17
C LYS A 237 -10.34 -13.25 -12.34
N SER A 238 -10.34 -11.94 -12.58
CA SER A 238 -9.61 -11.32 -13.68
C SER A 238 -8.30 -10.65 -13.27
N LEU A 239 -8.00 -10.51 -11.97
CA LEU A 239 -6.82 -9.81 -11.49
C LEU A 239 -5.61 -10.73 -11.38
N HIS A 240 -4.45 -10.29 -11.86
CA HIS A 240 -3.20 -11.05 -11.73
C HIS A 240 -2.01 -10.13 -11.52
N TRP A 241 -1.15 -10.47 -10.55
CA TRP A 241 0.19 -9.89 -10.45
C TRP A 241 1.13 -10.57 -11.43
N VAL A 242 1.88 -9.78 -12.17
CA VAL A 242 2.70 -10.23 -13.30
C VAL A 242 4.17 -9.86 -13.03
N PRO A 243 5.10 -10.83 -13.12
CA PRO A 243 6.52 -10.59 -12.82
C PRO A 243 7.36 -9.86 -13.88
N PRO A 244 7.02 -9.79 -15.20
CA PRO A 244 7.87 -9.09 -16.14
C PRO A 244 7.96 -7.59 -15.81
N ARG A 245 9.18 -7.05 -15.86
CA ARG A 245 9.41 -5.61 -15.71
C ARG A 245 8.65 -4.83 -16.78
N MET A 246 7.85 -3.86 -16.35
CA MET A 246 7.14 -2.95 -17.26
C MET A 246 7.88 -1.62 -17.33
N ALA A 247 8.18 -1.17 -18.54
CA ALA A 247 8.68 0.19 -18.76
C ALA A 247 7.50 1.18 -18.76
N LEU A 248 7.62 2.22 -17.95
CA LEU A 248 6.76 3.38 -17.85
C LEU A 248 7.55 4.60 -18.31
N HIS A 249 6.88 5.52 -19.00
CA HIS A 249 7.54 6.65 -19.63
C HIS A 249 6.93 7.95 -19.16
N LEU A 250 7.81 8.88 -18.77
CA LEU A 250 7.48 10.31 -18.73
C LEU A 250 7.81 10.87 -20.10
N THR A 251 6.80 11.34 -20.82
CA THR A 251 6.92 11.89 -22.17
C THR A 251 6.41 13.31 -22.18
N VAL A 252 7.11 14.20 -22.88
CA VAL A 252 6.64 15.56 -23.13
C VAL A 252 6.60 15.82 -24.63
N PRO A 253 5.61 16.56 -25.13
CA PRO A 253 5.58 16.96 -26.53
C PRO A 253 6.68 18.00 -26.80
N THR A 254 7.57 17.68 -27.73
CA THR A 254 8.66 18.55 -28.18
C THR A 254 8.43 18.91 -29.65
N PRO A 255 8.64 20.16 -30.08
CA PRO A 255 8.54 20.47 -31.50
C PRO A 255 9.64 19.78 -32.29
N ASN A 256 9.25 18.98 -33.27
CA ASN A 256 10.16 18.44 -34.26
C ASN A 256 10.43 19.52 -35.33
N THR A 257 11.67 20.01 -35.37
CA THR A 257 12.10 21.08 -36.28
C THR A 257 12.02 20.71 -37.76
N LYS A 258 12.02 19.41 -38.10
CA LYS A 258 11.92 18.93 -39.49
C LYS A 258 10.46 18.85 -39.96
N THR A 259 9.55 18.43 -39.09
CA THR A 259 8.14 18.20 -39.45
C THR A 259 7.24 19.38 -39.10
N GLY A 260 7.71 20.30 -38.23
CA GLY A 260 6.91 21.39 -37.67
C GLY A 260 5.80 20.91 -36.74
N LYS A 261 5.76 19.62 -36.38
CA LYS A 261 4.76 19.01 -35.49
C LYS A 261 5.36 18.77 -34.10
N PHE A 262 4.50 18.69 -33.09
CA PHE A 262 4.92 18.21 -31.78
C PHE A 262 4.98 16.68 -31.78
N GLU A 263 6.06 16.13 -31.24
CA GLU A 263 6.28 14.70 -31.05
C GLU A 263 6.59 14.40 -29.59
N ASP A 264 6.03 13.32 -29.07
CA ASP A 264 6.27 12.89 -27.69
C ASP A 264 7.72 12.43 -27.54
N THR A 265 8.50 13.21 -26.82
CA THR A 265 9.88 12.90 -26.46
C THR A 265 9.90 12.28 -25.09
N LYS A 266 10.53 11.11 -24.98
CA LYS A 266 10.75 10.43 -23.69
C LYS A 266 11.79 11.21 -22.88
N LEU A 267 11.36 11.76 -21.75
CA LEU A 267 12.25 12.37 -20.76
C LEU A 267 12.84 11.31 -19.84
N LEU A 268 11.98 10.47 -19.26
CA LEU A 268 12.37 9.47 -18.28
C LEU A 268 11.77 8.12 -18.64
N GLU A 269 12.58 7.07 -18.52
CA GLU A 269 12.11 5.69 -18.48
C GLU A 269 12.25 5.16 -17.07
N SER A 270 11.14 4.68 -16.53
CA SER A 270 11.10 3.96 -15.28
C SER A 270 10.70 2.51 -15.51
N ARG A 271 11.32 1.58 -14.80
CA ARG A 271 10.96 0.15 -14.87
C ARG A 271 10.51 -0.30 -13.50
N VAL A 272 9.29 -0.82 -13.43
CA VAL A 272 8.76 -1.42 -12.20
C VAL A 272 9.07 -2.91 -12.16
N ASP A 273 9.30 -3.45 -10.97
CA ASP A 273 9.61 -4.87 -10.75
C ASP A 273 8.42 -5.81 -11.00
N GLY A 274 7.20 -5.28 -10.93
CA GLY A 274 6.00 -6.00 -11.34
C GLY A 274 4.76 -5.12 -11.29
N TYR A 275 3.63 -5.68 -11.68
CA TYR A 275 2.38 -4.95 -11.74
C TYR A 275 1.16 -5.86 -11.65
N LEU A 276 0.05 -5.30 -11.16
CA LEU A 276 -1.26 -5.91 -11.17
C LEU A 276 -1.94 -5.58 -12.50
N CYS A 277 -2.56 -6.55 -13.15
CA CYS A 277 -3.31 -6.36 -14.39
C CYS A 277 -4.70 -6.98 -14.30
N ASN A 278 -5.61 -6.54 -15.18
CA ASN A 278 -6.92 -7.16 -15.36
C ASN A 278 -6.95 -7.92 -16.71
N ARG A 279 -6.90 -9.25 -16.67
CA ARG A 279 -6.91 -10.11 -17.87
C ARG A 279 -8.20 -9.99 -18.68
N ALA A 280 -9.29 -9.61 -18.05
CA ALA A 280 -10.60 -9.46 -18.70
C ALA A 280 -10.82 -8.07 -19.30
N ALA A 281 -9.88 -7.12 -19.14
CA ALA A 281 -9.95 -5.81 -19.76
C ALA A 281 -9.29 -5.81 -21.14
N ASP A 282 -9.89 -5.08 -22.09
CA ASP A 282 -9.29 -4.84 -23.41
C ASP A 282 -7.89 -4.24 -23.24
N GLY A 283 -6.89 -4.83 -23.90
CA GLY A 283 -5.47 -4.45 -23.76
C GLY A 283 -4.64 -5.32 -22.80
N GLY A 284 -5.24 -6.22 -22.02
CA GLY A 284 -4.54 -7.26 -21.26
C GLY A 284 -3.38 -6.75 -20.37
N LEU A 285 -2.20 -7.36 -20.51
CA LEU A 285 -0.97 -7.05 -19.75
C LEU A 285 -0.44 -5.60 -19.92
N SER A 286 -0.98 -4.82 -20.86
CA SER A 286 -0.49 -3.47 -21.15
C SER A 286 -1.03 -2.38 -20.21
N ARG A 287 -2.00 -2.71 -19.34
CA ARG A 287 -2.72 -1.76 -18.48
C ARG A 287 -2.55 -2.13 -17.00
N PRO A 288 -1.53 -1.60 -16.32
CA PRO A 288 -1.34 -1.87 -14.90
C PRO A 288 -2.43 -1.17 -14.08
N MET A 289 -2.97 -1.89 -13.09
CA MET A 289 -3.90 -1.38 -12.08
C MET A 289 -3.20 -0.97 -10.78
N ALA A 290 -2.04 -1.57 -10.54
CA ALA A 290 -1.11 -1.28 -9.45
C ALA A 290 0.28 -1.68 -9.93
N ILE A 291 1.32 -1.10 -9.33
CA ILE A 291 2.72 -1.44 -9.60
C ILE A 291 3.41 -1.92 -8.32
N CYS A 292 4.54 -2.60 -8.44
CA CYS A 292 5.38 -2.93 -7.29
C CYS A 292 6.86 -2.74 -7.56
N GLU A 293 7.60 -2.50 -6.48
CA GLU A 293 9.04 -2.24 -6.48
C GLU A 293 9.72 -3.01 -5.33
N ALA A 294 10.91 -3.55 -5.57
CA ALA A 294 11.66 -4.31 -4.56
C ALA A 294 13.10 -3.79 -4.41
N LYS A 295 13.58 -3.73 -3.17
CA LYS A 295 14.97 -3.40 -2.82
C LYS A 295 15.54 -4.40 -1.83
N SER A 296 16.79 -4.79 -2.02
CA SER A 296 17.50 -5.71 -1.12
C SER A 296 17.89 -5.08 0.23
N ALA A 297 18.10 -3.77 0.27
CA ALA A 297 18.51 -3.05 1.46
C ALA A 297 17.35 -2.72 2.40
N VAL A 298 17.63 -2.58 3.70
CA VAL A 298 16.69 -2.09 4.71
C VAL A 298 16.28 -0.66 4.37
N ARG A 299 14.98 -0.30 4.50
CA ARG A 299 14.49 1.03 4.09
C ARG A 299 15.31 2.17 4.67
N LYS A 300 15.67 2.10 5.96
CA LYS A 300 16.40 3.15 6.67
C LYS A 300 17.72 3.54 5.99
N SER A 301 18.44 2.59 5.39
CA SER A 301 19.74 2.88 4.75
C SER A 301 19.61 3.42 3.33
N VAL A 302 18.50 3.14 2.64
CA VAL A 302 18.27 3.53 1.24
C VAL A 302 17.00 4.38 1.07
N GLN A 303 16.53 5.04 2.13
CA GLN A 303 15.19 5.64 2.17
C GLN A 303 15.01 6.70 1.09
N VAL A 304 15.91 7.68 1.04
CA VAL A 304 15.85 8.79 0.10
C VAL A 304 15.93 8.34 -1.36
N PRO A 305 16.93 7.56 -1.80
CA PRO A 305 16.98 7.11 -3.19
C PRO A 305 15.78 6.25 -3.56
N THR A 306 15.29 5.40 -2.64
CA THR A 306 14.10 4.57 -2.89
C THR A 306 12.84 5.44 -3.06
N GLU A 307 12.59 6.41 -2.18
CA GLU A 307 11.43 7.31 -2.31
C GLU A 307 11.48 8.17 -3.58
N ARG A 308 12.68 8.57 -4.02
CA ARG A 308 12.83 9.27 -5.30
C ARG A 308 12.48 8.39 -6.49
N GLN A 309 13.00 7.17 -6.51
CA GLN A 309 12.67 6.21 -7.56
C GLN A 309 11.16 5.90 -7.60
N GLU A 310 10.55 5.63 -6.44
CA GLU A 310 9.11 5.37 -6.33
C GLU A 310 8.27 6.56 -6.83
N ALA A 311 8.72 7.79 -6.56
CA ALA A 311 8.09 9.00 -7.08
C ALA A 311 8.21 9.10 -8.61
N ALA A 312 9.38 8.78 -9.18
CA ALA A 312 9.58 8.74 -10.63
C ALA A 312 8.73 7.68 -11.31
N GLU A 313 8.63 6.48 -10.74
CA GLU A 313 7.75 5.40 -11.22
C GLU A 313 6.28 5.83 -11.24
N MET A 314 5.82 6.44 -10.15
CA MET A 314 4.44 6.92 -10.05
C MET A 314 4.17 8.06 -11.03
N ALA A 315 5.09 9.03 -11.15
CA ALA A 315 4.97 10.14 -12.10
C ALA A 315 4.96 9.65 -13.56
N ALA A 316 5.87 8.72 -13.92
CA ALA A 316 5.89 8.09 -15.23
C ALA A 316 4.62 7.26 -15.50
N TRP A 317 4.06 6.60 -14.48
CA TRP A 317 2.79 5.90 -14.62
C TRP A 317 1.63 6.86 -14.92
N ILE A 318 1.53 7.95 -14.17
CA ILE A 318 0.51 8.98 -14.36
C ILE A 318 0.64 9.58 -15.77
N CYS A 319 1.85 9.93 -16.19
CA CYS A 319 2.12 10.48 -17.52
C CYS A 319 1.82 9.50 -18.67
N ASN A 320 2.13 8.22 -18.52
CA ASN A 320 1.91 7.25 -19.60
C ASN A 320 0.42 6.86 -19.74
N ARG A 321 -0.38 7.06 -18.69
CA ARG A 321 -1.77 6.58 -18.61
C ARG A 321 -2.73 7.66 -18.09
N PRO A 322 -3.02 8.69 -18.89
CA PRO A 322 -4.08 9.65 -18.60
C PRO A 322 -5.43 8.95 -18.72
N GLY A 323 -5.98 8.47 -17.62
CA GLY A 323 -7.23 7.72 -17.62
C GLY A 323 -7.67 7.32 -16.23
N ASN A 324 -8.86 6.75 -16.17
CA ASN A 324 -9.46 6.26 -14.91
C ASN A 324 -9.09 4.80 -14.60
N GLU A 325 -8.18 4.22 -15.39
CA GLU A 325 -7.70 2.86 -15.19
C GLU A 325 -6.76 2.79 -13.99
N GLY A 326 -6.92 1.76 -13.16
CA GLY A 326 -6.04 1.53 -12.00
C GLY A 326 -6.16 2.62 -10.93
N LEU A 327 -7.34 3.22 -10.79
CA LEU A 327 -7.61 4.19 -9.75
C LEU A 327 -8.32 3.53 -8.57
N LEU A 328 -7.87 3.88 -7.37
CA LEU A 328 -8.61 3.66 -6.13
C LEU A 328 -9.75 4.67 -6.00
N GLN A 329 -10.54 4.54 -4.93
CA GLN A 329 -11.55 5.53 -4.58
C GLN A 329 -10.94 6.95 -4.53
N ALA A 330 -11.58 7.89 -5.24
CA ALA A 330 -11.18 9.29 -5.26
C ALA A 330 -11.29 9.93 -3.87
N SER A 331 -10.44 10.93 -3.59
CA SER A 331 -10.56 11.73 -2.37
C SER A 331 -11.89 12.51 -2.31
N ALA A 332 -12.22 13.13 -1.16
CA ALA A 332 -13.42 13.98 -1.10
C ALA A 332 -13.27 15.20 -2.01
N SER A 333 -12.04 15.71 -2.14
CA SER A 333 -11.61 16.71 -3.12
C SER A 333 -11.58 16.24 -4.59
N GLY A 334 -11.91 14.97 -4.89
CA GLY A 334 -11.95 14.45 -6.25
C GLY A 334 -10.58 14.13 -6.85
N ARG A 335 -9.52 14.07 -6.05
CA ARG A 335 -8.18 13.68 -6.48
C ARG A 335 -8.14 12.19 -6.81
N LYS A 336 -7.36 11.86 -7.83
CA LYS A 336 -7.12 10.49 -8.30
C LYS A 336 -6.06 9.83 -7.43
N ARG A 337 -6.13 8.51 -7.29
CA ARG A 337 -5.25 7.73 -6.41
C ARG A 337 -4.78 6.46 -7.09
N ARG A 338 -3.47 6.24 -7.14
CA ARG A 338 -2.83 5.06 -7.72
C ARG A 338 -2.08 4.26 -6.66
N LEU A 339 -2.09 2.94 -6.80
CA LEU A 339 -1.51 2.00 -5.83
C LEU A 339 -0.13 1.50 -6.25
N MET A 340 0.83 1.58 -5.34
CA MET A 340 2.12 0.92 -5.42
C MET A 340 2.35 0.06 -4.17
N ILE A 341 2.90 -1.14 -4.36
CA ILE A 341 3.41 -1.97 -3.26
C ILE A 341 4.93 -1.99 -3.33
N SER A 342 5.61 -1.55 -2.29
CA SER A 342 7.08 -1.53 -2.25
C SER A 342 7.59 -2.47 -1.18
N GLN A 343 8.65 -3.23 -1.44
CA GLN A 343 9.32 -4.05 -0.43
C GLN A 343 10.80 -3.69 -0.34
N THR A 344 11.25 -3.38 0.87
CA THR A 344 12.67 -3.18 1.18
C THR A 344 13.09 -4.26 2.16
N ARG A 345 13.87 -5.24 1.69
CA ARG A 345 14.27 -6.42 2.46
C ARG A 345 13.07 -7.14 3.08
N ASP A 346 12.89 -7.07 4.40
CA ASP A 346 11.84 -7.69 5.19
C ASP A 346 10.64 -6.76 5.46
N GLU A 347 10.62 -5.58 4.86
CA GLU A 347 9.61 -4.55 5.10
C GLU A 347 8.77 -4.30 3.85
N VAL A 348 7.48 -4.59 3.93
CA VAL A 348 6.52 -4.24 2.88
C VAL A 348 5.85 -2.91 3.22
N TRP A 349 5.60 -2.11 2.19
CA TRP A 349 5.01 -0.78 2.24
C TRP A 349 3.87 -0.68 1.24
N ILE A 350 2.79 -0.02 1.65
CA ILE A 350 1.70 0.38 0.75
C ILE A 350 1.91 1.86 0.47
N ILE A 351 1.99 2.20 -0.81
CA ILE A 351 2.19 3.56 -1.28
C ILE A 351 0.99 3.95 -2.13
N VAL A 352 0.37 5.08 -1.80
CA VAL A 352 -0.71 5.67 -2.59
C VAL A 352 -0.24 7.01 -3.14
N GLY A 353 -0.18 7.12 -4.46
CA GLY A 353 0.05 8.38 -5.16
C GLY A 353 -1.27 9.10 -5.37
N GLU A 354 -1.51 10.20 -4.67
CA GLU A 354 -2.69 11.05 -4.80
C GLU A 354 -2.36 12.32 -5.60
N TYR A 355 -3.18 12.64 -6.60
CA TYR A 355 -2.91 13.76 -7.49
C TYR A 355 -4.19 14.35 -8.10
N GLY A 356 -4.13 15.65 -8.39
CA GLY A 356 -5.24 16.41 -8.98
C GLY A 356 -5.08 16.62 -10.49
N ARG A 357 -6.08 17.28 -11.09
CA ARG A 357 -6.04 17.68 -12.51
C ARG A 357 -4.88 18.64 -12.82
N GLU A 358 -4.54 19.54 -11.89
CA GLU A 358 -3.41 20.46 -12.08
C GLU A 358 -2.08 19.70 -12.17
N TYR A 359 -1.87 18.66 -11.34
CA TYR A 359 -0.71 17.78 -11.46
C TYR A 359 -0.70 16.95 -12.75
N GLU A 360 -1.86 16.39 -13.17
CA GLU A 360 -1.94 15.71 -14.47
C GLU A 360 -1.51 16.66 -15.59
N ALA A 361 -2.09 17.86 -15.64
CA ALA A 361 -1.70 18.87 -16.63
C ALA A 361 -0.21 19.20 -16.54
N TYR A 362 0.34 19.35 -15.33
CA TYR A 362 1.76 19.59 -15.11
C TYR A 362 2.66 18.49 -15.67
N ILE A 363 2.38 17.22 -15.33
CA ILE A 363 3.26 16.10 -15.68
C ILE A 363 3.16 15.73 -17.18
N HIS A 364 2.03 16.06 -17.82
CA HIS A 364 1.86 15.94 -19.28
C HIS A 364 2.33 17.19 -20.05
N ASN A 365 2.51 18.33 -19.39
CA ASN A 365 2.82 19.59 -20.06
C ASN A 365 4.29 19.65 -20.49
N ALA A 366 4.48 19.30 -21.76
CA ALA A 366 4.80 20.25 -22.83
C ALA A 366 5.62 21.50 -22.43
N PRO A 367 6.88 21.65 -22.87
CA PRO A 367 7.42 22.98 -23.15
C PRO A 367 6.88 23.42 -24.53
N LEU A 368 6.68 24.70 -24.84
CA LEU A 368 7.69 25.74 -24.78
C LEU A 368 7.01 27.10 -24.86
N LYS A 369 7.22 28.00 -23.89
CA LYS A 369 7.29 29.45 -24.17
C LYS A 369 8.28 30.15 -23.25
N ALA A 370 9.55 29.80 -23.38
CA ALA A 370 10.59 30.82 -23.33
C ALA A 370 10.80 31.33 -24.78
N GLY A 371 10.05 32.35 -25.21
CA GLY A 371 10.40 33.14 -26.40
C GLY A 371 9.46 33.15 -27.63
N MET A 372 8.32 32.44 -27.66
CA MET A 372 7.38 32.59 -28.81
C MET A 372 6.43 33.78 -28.60
N PRO A 373 6.42 34.79 -29.51
CA PRO A 373 5.58 35.98 -29.39
C PRO A 373 4.09 35.62 -29.19
N ILE A 374 3.43 36.43 -28.38
CA ILE A 374 2.15 36.11 -27.71
C ILE A 374 0.94 36.07 -28.67
N GLN A 375 1.08 36.50 -29.93
CA GLN A 375 -0.09 36.82 -30.75
C GLN A 375 -1.00 35.64 -31.13
N ASN A 376 -0.52 34.39 -31.16
CA ASN A 376 -1.32 33.25 -31.67
C ASN A 376 -1.28 31.98 -30.79
N ALA A 377 -0.91 32.07 -29.52
CA ALA A 377 -1.18 30.93 -28.65
C ALA A 377 -2.70 30.80 -28.51
N PRO A 378 -3.31 29.60 -28.67
CA PRO A 378 -4.63 29.40 -28.13
C PRO A 378 -4.54 29.84 -26.68
N PRO A 379 -5.47 30.71 -26.19
CA PRO A 379 -5.43 31.14 -24.82
C PRO A 379 -5.26 29.86 -23.99
N MET A 380 -4.29 29.84 -23.07
CA MET A 380 -4.40 28.90 -21.99
C MET A 380 -5.83 29.11 -21.51
N LEU A 381 -6.69 28.13 -21.73
CA LEU A 381 -7.88 28.00 -20.94
C LEU A 381 -7.29 27.83 -19.54
N HIS A 382 -7.05 28.98 -18.90
CA HIS A 382 -7.47 29.16 -17.53
C HIS A 382 -8.90 28.68 -17.60
N VAL A 383 -9.05 27.39 -17.34
CA VAL A 383 -10.32 26.83 -16.96
C VAL A 383 -10.60 27.58 -15.67
N ARG A 384 -11.18 28.78 -15.79
CA ARG A 384 -12.19 29.25 -14.87
C ARG A 384 -13.31 28.22 -15.00
N THR A 385 -13.08 27.05 -14.42
CA THR A 385 -14.18 26.25 -13.92
C THR A 385 -14.88 27.22 -12.99
N ALA A 386 -16.08 27.64 -13.38
CA ALA A 386 -17.11 27.85 -12.39
C ALA A 386 -17.16 26.54 -11.60
N LEU A 387 -16.41 26.52 -10.49
CA LEU A 387 -16.44 25.42 -9.53
C LEU A 387 -17.88 25.35 -9.02
N PRO A 388 -18.50 24.18 -8.95
CA PRO A 388 -19.61 24.00 -8.02
C PRO A 388 -19.05 24.31 -6.63
N ASN A 389 -19.62 25.34 -6.00
CA ASN A 389 -19.20 25.93 -4.72
C ASN A 389 -18.77 24.89 -3.65
N GLY A 390 -17.52 24.97 -3.19
CA GLY A 390 -17.02 24.22 -2.01
C GLY A 390 -15.58 24.60 -1.63
N PRO A 391 -15.32 25.25 -0.47
CA PRO A 391 -13.99 25.76 -0.08
C PRO A 391 -13.03 24.77 0.63
N ASN A 392 -13.27 23.46 0.59
CA ASN A 392 -12.65 22.50 1.53
C ASN A 392 -11.34 21.81 1.07
N HIS A 393 -10.63 22.31 0.07
CA HIS A 393 -9.56 21.54 -0.59
C HIS A 393 -8.21 21.45 0.17
N LEU A 394 -7.91 22.37 1.09
CA LEU A 394 -6.63 22.37 1.85
C LEU A 394 -6.79 21.76 3.26
N GLU A 395 -7.96 21.93 3.87
CA GLU A 395 -8.28 21.40 5.19
C GLU A 395 -8.35 19.87 5.22
N GLU A 396 -8.54 19.19 4.09
CA GLU A 396 -8.57 17.71 4.07
C GLU A 396 -7.18 17.11 4.37
N SER A 397 -6.10 17.81 3.99
CA SER A 397 -4.72 17.39 4.26
C SER A 397 -4.22 17.87 5.64
N LEU A 398 -4.67 19.07 6.07
CA LEU A 398 -4.30 19.71 7.35
C LEU A 398 -5.24 19.38 8.53
N GLY A 399 -6.44 18.89 8.27
CA GLY A 399 -7.45 18.48 9.25
C GLY A 399 -7.56 16.96 9.37
N SER A 400 -6.74 16.20 8.63
CA SER A 400 -6.73 14.74 8.76
C SER A 400 -6.41 14.35 10.22
N PRO A 401 -7.10 13.35 10.80
CA PRO A 401 -6.84 12.90 12.17
C PRO A 401 -5.36 12.60 12.45
N THR A 402 -4.63 12.20 11.41
CA THR A 402 -3.21 11.88 11.43
C THR A 402 -2.32 13.12 11.46
N PHE A 403 -2.66 14.18 10.73
CA PHE A 403 -1.96 15.45 10.86
C PHE A 403 -2.15 16.03 12.27
N LEU A 404 -3.37 15.96 12.81
CA LEU A 404 -3.66 16.38 14.18
C LEU A 404 -2.95 15.50 15.23
N ASP A 405 -2.77 14.21 14.96
CA ASP A 405 -1.93 13.32 15.78
C ASP A 405 -0.46 13.73 15.76
N LEU A 406 0.07 14.08 14.58
CA LEU A 406 1.45 14.54 14.41
C LEU A 406 1.69 15.84 15.18
N VAL A 407 0.84 16.86 15.00
CA VAL A 407 0.92 18.14 15.72
C VAL A 407 0.89 17.94 17.23
N ASN A 408 -0.03 17.10 17.71
CA ASN A 408 -0.17 16.82 19.14
C ASN A 408 1.03 16.04 19.71
N SER A 409 1.56 15.06 18.96
CA SER A 409 2.72 14.26 19.37
C SER A 409 4.02 15.05 19.39
N ALA A 410 4.18 16.01 18.48
CA ALA A 410 5.34 16.89 18.39
C ALA A 410 5.33 18.01 19.45
N LYS A 411 4.29 18.10 20.29
CA LYS A 411 4.07 19.18 21.28
C LYS A 411 4.26 20.56 20.65
N MET A 412 3.87 20.73 19.39
CA MET A 412 3.98 22.02 18.70
C MET A 412 2.96 22.98 19.30
N SER A 413 3.40 23.74 20.31
CA SER A 413 2.64 24.84 20.91
C SER A 413 3.25 26.16 20.47
N GLY A 414 2.51 26.95 19.69
CA GLY A 414 2.90 28.27 19.21
C GLY A 414 2.10 28.68 17.98
N ASP A 415 2.01 29.99 17.72
CA ASP A 415 1.52 30.52 16.45
C ASP A 415 2.46 30.06 15.33
N ILE A 416 2.03 29.05 14.58
CA ILE A 416 2.66 28.71 13.31
C ILE A 416 2.24 29.81 12.33
N GLU A 417 3.19 30.60 11.84
CA GLU A 417 2.90 31.72 10.94
C GLU A 417 2.06 31.24 9.73
N GLY A 418 0.88 31.85 9.55
CA GLY A 418 -0.12 31.44 8.56
C GLY A 418 -1.23 30.50 9.06
N TRP A 419 -1.23 30.12 10.34
CA TRP A 419 -2.26 29.29 10.97
C TRP A 419 -3.08 30.12 11.97
N ARG A 420 -4.41 29.95 12.02
CA ARG A 420 -5.20 30.49 13.12
C ARG A 420 -5.15 29.53 14.30
N GLY A 421 -4.39 29.88 15.34
CA GLY A 421 -4.26 29.10 16.57
C GLY A 421 -5.59 28.64 17.17
N SER A 422 -6.67 29.44 17.02
CA SER A 422 -7.99 29.10 17.55
C SER A 422 -8.65 27.87 16.91
N VAL A 423 -8.47 27.60 15.61
CA VAL A 423 -9.11 26.46 14.92
C VAL A 423 -8.44 25.14 15.32
N VAL A 424 -7.11 25.12 15.32
CA VAL A 424 -6.34 23.94 15.77
C VAL A 424 -6.52 23.73 17.26
N GLN A 425 -6.51 24.80 18.06
CA GLN A 425 -6.76 24.69 19.50
C GLN A 425 -8.18 24.21 19.78
N ALA A 426 -9.19 24.65 19.04
CA ALA A 426 -10.56 24.14 19.15
C ALA A 426 -10.64 22.64 18.79
N ALA A 427 -9.96 22.20 17.73
CA ALA A 427 -9.90 20.79 17.35
C ALA A 427 -9.17 19.94 18.40
N LEU A 428 -8.06 20.44 18.96
CA LEU A 428 -7.32 19.77 20.05
C LEU A 428 -8.13 19.73 21.35
N VAL A 429 -8.84 20.81 21.70
CA VAL A 429 -9.72 20.90 22.88
C VAL A 429 -10.92 19.97 22.75
N ALA A 430 -11.61 19.97 21.61
CA ALA A 430 -12.71 19.04 21.35
C ALA A 430 -12.24 17.58 21.47
N ARG A 431 -10.97 17.30 21.10
CA ARG A 431 -10.37 15.98 21.20
C ARG A 431 -9.95 15.60 22.62
N SER A 432 -9.40 16.54 23.40
CA SER A 432 -9.07 16.32 24.81
C SER A 432 -10.34 16.09 25.65
N GLN A 433 -11.40 16.83 25.37
CA GLN A 433 -12.72 16.63 25.98
C GLN A 433 -13.32 15.25 25.66
N ARG A 434 -13.16 14.75 24.43
CA ARG A 434 -13.58 13.37 24.08
C ARG A 434 -12.77 12.29 24.81
N LYS A 435 -11.46 12.48 25.02
CA LYS A 435 -10.65 11.54 25.81
C LYS A 435 -11.09 11.49 27.28
N LEU A 436 -11.47 12.63 27.84
CA LEU A 436 -11.99 12.74 29.20
C LEU A 436 -13.42 12.16 29.32
N ALA A 437 -14.26 12.35 28.31
CA ALA A 437 -15.61 11.76 28.26
C ALA A 437 -15.60 10.23 28.01
N GLY A 438 -14.56 9.71 27.34
CA GLY A 438 -14.39 8.27 27.13
C GLY A 438 -13.88 7.52 28.37
N SER A 439 -13.25 8.20 29.33
CA SER A 439 -12.77 7.56 30.56
C SER A 439 -13.81 7.51 31.68
N SER A 440 -14.89 8.29 31.60
CA SER A 440 -15.96 8.30 32.62
C SER A 440 -17.07 7.25 32.40
N SER A 441 -16.98 6.43 31.35
CA SER A 441 -17.99 5.41 31.00
C SER A 441 -17.68 3.99 31.52
N LYS A 442 -16.69 3.80 32.40
CA LYS A 442 -16.32 2.45 32.90
C LYS A 442 -16.71 2.11 34.33
N ASP A 443 -17.31 3.03 35.08
CA ASP A 443 -17.74 2.77 36.45
C ASP A 443 -19.27 2.81 36.56
N ASN A 444 -19.94 1.80 36.01
CA ASN A 444 -21.26 1.37 36.53
C ASN A 444 -21.66 -0.01 35.96
N GLN A 445 -20.97 -1.06 36.40
CA GLN A 445 -21.52 -2.43 36.40
C GLN A 445 -20.68 -3.32 37.33
N SER A 446 -20.98 -3.29 38.62
CA SER A 446 -20.71 -4.43 39.52
C SER A 446 -21.60 -4.35 40.76
N GLY A 447 -22.54 -5.28 40.84
CA GLY A 447 -23.29 -5.59 42.06
C GLY A 447 -23.46 -7.09 42.14
N GLY A 448 -22.87 -7.71 43.18
CA GLY A 448 -23.25 -9.06 43.63
C GLY A 448 -22.09 -9.98 44.02
N GLY A 449 -21.85 -10.10 45.33
CA GLY A 449 -21.05 -11.17 45.98
C GLY A 449 -19.66 -10.70 46.39
N GLY A 450 -19.25 -10.61 47.66
CA GLY A 450 -19.70 -11.31 48.87
C GLY A 450 -18.58 -12.26 49.32
N GLY A 451 -17.84 -11.89 50.38
CA GLY A 451 -17.11 -12.86 51.21
C GLY A 451 -15.61 -12.64 51.44
N SER A 452 -15.31 -12.22 52.67
CA SER A 452 -14.23 -12.72 53.53
C SER A 452 -12.79 -12.17 53.43
N ALA A 453 -12.52 -11.25 54.36
CA ALA A 453 -11.41 -11.19 55.33
C ALA A 453 -10.06 -11.88 55.04
N GLY A 454 -8.97 -11.12 55.23
CA GLY A 454 -7.62 -11.65 55.40
C GLY A 454 -6.54 -10.57 55.42
N SER A 455 -6.33 -9.95 56.57
CA SER A 455 -5.21 -9.06 56.91
C SER A 455 -3.84 -9.77 56.88
N GLY A 456 -2.77 -9.08 56.48
CA GLY A 456 -1.41 -9.61 56.67
C GLY A 456 -0.30 -8.72 56.12
N GLN A 457 0.47 -8.12 57.03
CA GLN A 457 1.53 -7.16 56.81
C GLN A 457 2.89 -7.78 56.41
N THR A 458 3.68 -6.96 55.70
CA THR A 458 5.15 -6.73 55.83
C THR A 458 6.23 -7.70 55.33
N SER A 459 7.25 -7.03 54.78
CA SER A 459 8.71 -7.22 54.89
C SER A 459 9.46 -8.19 53.96
N LYS A 460 10.19 -7.55 53.01
CA LYS A 460 11.63 -7.61 52.65
C LYS A 460 12.47 -8.91 52.76
N PRO A 461 13.52 -9.03 51.91
CA PRO A 461 14.25 -10.27 51.58
C PRO A 461 15.49 -10.50 52.47
N PRO A 462 16.25 -11.61 52.29
CA PRO A 462 17.51 -11.47 51.52
C PRO A 462 18.06 -12.73 50.79
N SER A 463 18.93 -12.42 49.82
CA SER A 463 20.20 -13.02 49.34
C SER A 463 20.60 -14.50 49.53
N SER A 464 21.32 -14.98 48.49
CA SER A 464 22.54 -15.85 48.48
C SER A 464 22.38 -17.31 48.93
N GLN A 465 23.01 -18.36 48.37
CA GLN A 465 24.09 -18.56 47.39
C GLN A 465 24.06 -20.08 47.00
N PRO A 466 25.00 -20.62 46.17
CA PRO A 466 24.80 -21.82 45.37
C PRO A 466 25.31 -23.12 46.01
N HIS A 467 24.84 -24.27 45.51
CA HIS A 467 25.53 -25.54 45.65
C HIS A 467 25.71 -26.24 44.30
N ARG A 468 26.98 -26.46 43.96
CA ARG A 468 27.46 -27.55 43.10
C ARG A 468 27.31 -28.86 43.88
N SER A 469 26.96 -29.95 43.19
CA SER A 469 27.76 -31.19 43.22
C SER A 469 27.28 -32.17 42.17
N ASP A 470 28.28 -32.84 41.61
CA ASP A 470 28.24 -33.88 40.60
C ASP A 470 27.40 -35.11 40.99
N SER A 471 27.00 -35.88 39.98
CA SER A 471 27.53 -37.22 39.68
C SER A 471 26.48 -38.26 39.26
N SER A 472 26.93 -39.11 38.33
CA SER A 472 26.52 -40.50 38.08
C SER A 472 25.19 -40.81 37.36
N SER A 473 25.33 -41.17 36.08
CA SER A 473 24.67 -42.30 35.37
C SER A 473 24.77 -43.62 36.18
N PRO A 474 24.02 -44.72 35.88
CA PRO A 474 23.51 -45.11 34.56
C PRO A 474 22.15 -45.86 34.48
N ASP A 475 21.76 -46.10 33.22
CA ASP A 475 21.02 -47.26 32.69
C ASP A 475 19.64 -47.63 33.23
N ARG A 476 18.63 -47.55 32.35
CA ARG A 476 17.56 -48.55 32.21
C ARG A 476 16.87 -48.39 30.85
N GLY A 477 16.66 -49.53 30.20
CA GLY A 477 16.33 -49.65 28.78
C GLY A 477 14.86 -49.40 28.41
N PRO A 478 14.50 -49.64 27.13
CA PRO A 478 13.27 -49.14 26.54
C PRO A 478 12.14 -50.20 26.54
N PRO A 479 10.86 -49.77 26.57
CA PRO A 479 9.77 -50.51 25.98
C PRO A 479 9.24 -49.73 24.75
N GLY A 480 8.65 -50.29 23.72
CA GLY A 480 8.23 -51.64 23.41
C GLY A 480 7.64 -51.56 21.99
N SER A 481 7.85 -52.61 21.21
CA SER A 481 7.44 -52.71 19.82
C SER A 481 5.97 -53.13 19.69
N SER A 482 5.13 -52.31 19.08
CA SER A 482 3.76 -52.66 18.69
C SER A 482 3.74 -53.17 17.23
N LYS A 483 3.45 -54.46 17.04
CA LYS A 483 3.02 -55.03 15.75
C LYS A 483 1.51 -54.84 15.55
N PRO A 484 1.02 -54.53 14.34
CA PRO A 484 -0.39 -54.55 14.02
C PRO A 484 -0.80 -55.93 13.44
N ARG A 485 -2.05 -56.35 13.68
CA ARG A 485 -2.71 -57.39 12.89
C ARG A 485 -4.12 -56.93 12.48
N PRO A 486 -4.62 -57.32 11.29
CA PRO A 486 -5.79 -56.72 10.67
C PRO A 486 -7.07 -57.53 10.91
N GLY A 487 -8.20 -56.83 11.02
CA GLY A 487 -9.54 -57.41 11.07
C GLY A 487 -10.40 -56.83 9.96
N ARG A 488 -10.67 -57.67 8.96
CA ARG A 488 -11.49 -57.43 7.77
C ARG A 488 -12.93 -57.85 8.09
N GLY A 489 -13.92 -57.02 7.77
CA GLY A 489 -15.34 -57.40 7.85
C GLY A 489 -16.22 -56.47 7.03
N LYS A 490 -16.66 -56.94 5.86
CA LYS A 490 -17.70 -56.33 5.02
C LYS A 490 -19.08 -56.67 5.60
N HIS A 491 -20.03 -55.75 5.56
CA HIS A 491 -21.38 -55.97 4.98
C HIS A 491 -22.11 -54.63 4.79
N GLN A 492 -23.08 -54.67 3.90
CA GLN A 492 -23.63 -53.57 3.08
C GLN A 492 -25.09 -53.26 3.54
N PRO A 493 -25.90 -52.50 2.79
CA PRO A 493 -26.48 -51.22 3.21
C PRO A 493 -27.97 -51.30 3.63
N GLY A 494 -28.47 -50.25 4.28
CA GLY A 494 -29.92 -50.08 4.46
C GLY A 494 -30.31 -48.72 5.02
N GLY A 495 -31.36 -48.12 4.44
CA GLY A 495 -32.20 -47.16 5.14
C GLY A 495 -32.08 -45.70 4.70
N ALA A 496 -32.74 -45.36 3.59
CA ALA A 496 -33.20 -44.00 3.34
C ALA A 496 -34.24 -43.60 4.40
N VAL A 497 -34.09 -42.41 4.99
CA VAL A 497 -35.16 -41.74 5.74
C VAL A 497 -35.34 -40.35 5.13
N GLN A 498 -36.38 -40.24 4.31
CA GLN A 498 -37.02 -38.97 3.97
C GLN A 498 -37.69 -38.41 5.24
N SER A 499 -37.45 -37.15 5.56
CA SER A 499 -38.32 -36.38 6.45
C SER A 499 -38.92 -35.24 5.65
N ASP A 500 -40.15 -35.48 5.20
CA ASP A 500 -41.09 -34.46 4.79
C ASP A 500 -41.56 -33.71 6.05
N ALA A 501 -41.39 -32.39 6.08
CA ALA A 501 -42.09 -31.51 7.00
C ALA A 501 -42.84 -30.44 6.19
N LYS A 502 -44.06 -30.79 5.80
CA LYS A 502 -45.12 -29.84 5.45
C LYS A 502 -45.50 -29.06 6.71
N SER A 503 -45.44 -27.73 6.67
CA SER A 503 -46.13 -26.89 7.64
C SER A 503 -47.17 -26.04 6.94
N SER A 504 -48.40 -26.23 7.42
CA SER A 504 -49.66 -25.73 6.92
C SER A 504 -49.87 -24.24 7.18
N VAL A 505 -50.44 -23.60 6.18
CA VAL A 505 -51.15 -22.32 6.24
C VAL A 505 -52.27 -22.39 7.28
N ILE A 506 -52.24 -21.49 8.26
CA ILE A 506 -53.43 -21.12 9.06
C ILE A 506 -53.64 -19.61 8.89
N SER A 507 -54.75 -19.29 8.24
CA SER A 507 -55.28 -17.94 8.08
C SER A 507 -56.08 -17.59 9.34
N GLY A 508 -55.56 -16.66 10.14
CA GLY A 508 -56.22 -16.12 11.33
C GLY A 508 -56.43 -14.62 11.18
N LYS A 509 -57.66 -14.22 10.91
CA LYS A 509 -58.11 -12.84 10.73
C LYS A 509 -58.35 -12.21 12.11
N LEU A 510 -57.43 -11.35 12.57
CA LEU A 510 -57.63 -10.54 13.78
C LEU A 510 -57.84 -9.07 13.39
N THR A 511 -59.05 -8.57 13.61
CA THR A 511 -59.43 -7.16 13.53
C THR A 511 -58.98 -6.42 14.79
N MET A 512 -58.04 -5.47 14.65
CA MET A 512 -57.67 -4.51 15.70
C MET A 512 -58.25 -3.13 15.38
N ARG A 513 -58.89 -2.51 16.38
CA ARG A 513 -59.46 -1.15 16.38
C ARG A 513 -58.36 -0.08 16.18
N PRO A 514 -58.69 1.09 15.60
CA PRO A 514 -57.75 2.19 15.47
C PRO A 514 -57.49 2.89 16.82
N ALA A 515 -56.21 3.14 17.12
CA ALA A 515 -55.77 3.97 18.23
C ALA A 515 -55.96 5.48 17.91
N PRO A 516 -56.20 6.33 18.92
CA PRO A 516 -56.42 7.76 18.72
C PRO A 516 -55.11 8.50 18.36
N LYS A 517 -55.25 9.52 17.50
CA LYS A 517 -54.19 10.45 17.08
C LYS A 517 -53.57 11.18 18.30
N PRO A 518 -52.24 11.23 18.44
CA PRO A 518 -51.60 12.14 19.37
C PRO A 518 -51.65 13.58 18.85
N ALA A 519 -51.86 14.52 19.79
CA ALA A 519 -51.94 15.96 19.56
C ALA A 519 -50.59 16.55 19.10
N ASN A 520 -50.67 17.62 18.31
CA ASN A 520 -49.52 18.37 17.79
C ASN A 520 -48.71 19.01 18.94
N PRO A 521 -47.37 18.90 18.94
CA PRO A 521 -46.52 19.69 19.82
C PRO A 521 -46.47 21.16 19.38
N PRO A 522 -46.24 22.11 20.32
CA PRO A 522 -46.21 23.53 20.03
C PRO A 522 -45.03 23.90 19.11
N GLN A 523 -45.31 24.77 18.13
CA GLN A 523 -44.31 25.28 17.19
C GLN A 523 -43.24 26.10 17.93
N PRO A 524 -41.94 25.82 17.70
CA PRO A 524 -40.87 26.69 18.17
C PRO A 524 -40.75 27.94 17.29
N ASN A 525 -40.64 29.07 17.98
CA ASN A 525 -40.37 30.41 17.47
C ASN A 525 -39.31 30.44 16.34
N THR A 526 -39.68 30.99 15.18
CA THR A 526 -38.78 31.31 14.08
C THR A 526 -37.99 32.58 14.39
N GLY A 527 -36.95 32.46 15.21
CA GLY A 527 -35.87 33.45 15.29
C GLY A 527 -34.82 33.12 14.24
N HIS A 528 -34.69 33.94 13.19
CA HIS A 528 -33.60 33.83 12.22
C HIS A 528 -32.25 34.06 12.94
N PRO A 529 -31.33 33.08 12.99
CA PRO A 529 -29.98 33.35 13.45
C PRO A 529 -29.28 34.19 12.38
N ALA A 530 -28.65 35.28 12.82
CA ALA A 530 -27.81 36.14 12.01
C ALA A 530 -26.82 35.30 11.19
N THR A 531 -26.73 35.62 9.90
CA THR A 531 -25.72 35.16 8.96
C THR A 531 -24.32 35.40 9.53
N GLY A 532 -23.80 34.43 10.26
CA GLY A 532 -22.41 34.38 10.67
C GLY A 532 -21.55 34.31 9.40
N ALA A 533 -20.69 35.30 9.23
CA ALA A 533 -19.72 35.34 8.13
C ALA A 533 -18.94 34.02 8.10
N GLN A 534 -19.00 33.30 6.99
CA GLN A 534 -18.23 32.07 6.85
C GLN A 534 -16.74 32.37 6.96
N PRO A 535 -15.97 31.51 7.64
CA PRO A 535 -14.53 31.68 7.78
C PRO A 535 -13.88 31.72 6.39
N THR A 536 -13.17 32.81 6.11
CA THR A 536 -12.35 32.95 4.91
C THR A 536 -11.27 31.86 4.94
N PRO A 537 -11.10 31.08 3.85
CA PRO A 537 -10.09 30.03 3.81
C PRO A 537 -8.70 30.62 4.07
N PRO A 538 -7.79 29.88 4.72
CA PRO A 538 -6.43 30.34 4.97
C PRO A 538 -5.78 30.76 3.65
N THR A 539 -5.39 32.03 3.56
CA THR A 539 -4.74 32.59 2.38
C THR A 539 -3.41 31.89 2.18
N GLN A 540 -3.27 31.11 1.10
CA GLN A 540 -2.00 30.49 0.75
C GLN A 540 -0.93 31.58 0.61
N PRO A 541 0.32 31.35 1.09
CA PRO A 541 1.39 32.32 0.93
C PRO A 541 1.52 32.70 -0.55
N PRO A 542 1.56 34.00 -0.88
CA PRO A 542 1.61 34.45 -2.26
C PRO A 542 2.80 33.80 -2.98
N GLY A 543 2.53 33.11 -4.09
CA GLY A 543 3.56 32.57 -4.97
C GLY A 543 3.97 31.10 -4.76
N LEU A 544 3.43 30.39 -3.76
CA LEU A 544 3.60 28.94 -3.67
C LEU A 544 2.63 28.21 -4.62
N PRO A 545 3.08 27.16 -5.33
CA PRO A 545 2.16 26.32 -6.09
C PRO A 545 1.10 25.68 -5.19
N ARG A 546 -0.13 25.55 -5.70
CA ARG A 546 -1.23 24.89 -4.99
C ARG A 546 -0.90 23.41 -4.80
N ALA A 547 -1.38 22.82 -3.71
CA ALA A 547 -1.21 21.38 -3.46
C ALA A 547 -1.85 20.50 -4.54
N ASP A 548 -2.78 21.03 -5.35
CA ASP A 548 -3.38 20.32 -6.50
C ASP A 548 -2.39 20.10 -7.65
N GLY A 549 -1.33 20.92 -7.71
CA GLY A 549 -0.24 20.83 -8.68
C GLY A 549 0.92 19.92 -8.25
N PHE A 550 0.73 19.08 -7.25
CA PHE A 550 1.72 18.12 -6.75
C PHE A 550 1.20 16.68 -6.80
N LEU A 551 2.15 15.74 -6.96
CA LEU A 551 1.96 14.35 -6.60
C LEU A 551 2.21 14.19 -5.11
N ILE A 552 1.19 13.73 -4.39
CA ILE A 552 1.27 13.44 -2.96
C ILE A 552 1.48 11.95 -2.77
N MET A 553 2.65 11.57 -2.26
CA MET A 553 3.01 10.18 -1.99
C MET A 553 2.71 9.83 -0.52
N HIS A 554 1.68 9.03 -0.30
CA HIS A 554 1.33 8.53 1.03
C HIS A 554 1.99 7.18 1.26
N ARG A 555 2.86 7.06 2.28
CA ARG A 555 3.55 5.80 2.60
C ARG A 555 3.08 5.21 3.92
N PHE A 556 2.58 3.98 3.87
CA PHE A 556 2.13 3.20 5.02
C PHE A 556 3.00 1.97 5.24
N GLY A 557 3.26 1.63 6.50
CA GLY A 557 4.11 0.52 6.90
C GLY A 557 5.16 0.93 7.94
N PRO A 558 6.20 0.12 8.17
CA PRO A 558 6.47 -1.15 7.48
C PRO A 558 5.57 -2.28 8.00
N TRP A 559 5.16 -3.19 7.11
CA TRP A 559 4.70 -4.52 7.50
C TRP A 559 5.88 -5.49 7.45
N LYS A 560 6.20 -6.08 8.59
CA LYS A 560 7.31 -7.02 8.69
C LYS A 560 6.91 -8.38 8.11
N THR A 561 7.67 -8.84 7.12
CA THR A 561 7.41 -10.12 6.42
C THR A 561 7.65 -11.35 7.27
N PHE A 562 8.16 -11.18 8.49
CA PHE A 562 8.40 -12.22 9.49
C PHE A 562 7.49 -12.13 10.70
N ASP A 563 6.56 -11.18 10.71
CA ASP A 563 5.59 -11.03 11.78
C ASP A 563 4.21 -11.46 11.31
N ARG A 564 3.62 -12.42 12.02
CA ARG A 564 2.31 -12.98 11.71
C ARG A 564 1.22 -11.92 11.66
N ILE A 565 1.17 -11.03 12.66
CA ILE A 565 0.10 -10.03 12.79
C ILE A 565 0.23 -9.02 11.65
N ASN A 566 1.45 -8.59 11.35
CA ASN A 566 1.76 -7.70 10.23
C ASN A 566 1.29 -8.32 8.91
N MET A 567 1.64 -9.58 8.64
CA MET A 567 1.26 -10.23 7.38
C MET A 567 -0.23 -10.49 7.28
N GLU A 568 -0.91 -10.88 8.36
CA GLU A 568 -2.37 -11.03 8.37
C GLU A 568 -3.06 -9.70 8.05
N VAL A 569 -2.61 -8.60 8.68
CA VAL A 569 -3.17 -7.27 8.40
C VAL A 569 -2.83 -6.83 6.98
N PHE A 570 -1.58 -6.95 6.53
CA PHE A 570 -1.17 -6.58 5.17
C PHE A 570 -2.01 -7.30 4.12
N VAL A 571 -2.16 -8.62 4.23
CA VAL A 571 -2.92 -9.44 3.26
C VAL A 571 -4.39 -9.02 3.22
N ARG A 572 -5.02 -8.73 4.37
CA ARG A 572 -6.38 -8.16 4.41
C ARG A 572 -6.47 -6.81 3.72
N ARG A 573 -5.50 -5.92 3.95
CA ARG A 573 -5.47 -4.58 3.37
C ARG A 573 -5.27 -4.61 1.86
N LEU A 574 -4.36 -5.46 1.39
CA LEU A 574 -4.14 -5.74 -0.01
C LEU A 574 -5.42 -6.25 -0.70
N LEU A 575 -6.17 -7.15 -0.04
CA LEU A 575 -7.46 -7.61 -0.55
C LEU A 575 -8.45 -6.46 -0.75
N GLY A 576 -8.63 -5.59 0.26
CA GLY A 576 -9.53 -4.44 0.14
C GLY A 576 -9.17 -3.53 -1.03
N LEU A 577 -7.87 -3.24 -1.21
CA LEU A 577 -7.37 -2.45 -2.32
C LEU A 577 -7.61 -3.12 -3.68
N MET A 578 -7.37 -4.43 -3.79
CA MET A 578 -7.64 -5.18 -5.03
C MET A 578 -9.14 -5.25 -5.35
N LEU A 579 -10.00 -5.36 -4.35
CA LEU A 579 -11.44 -5.32 -4.53
C LEU A 579 -11.90 -3.95 -5.05
N GLU A 580 -11.40 -2.86 -4.45
CA GLU A 580 -11.69 -1.50 -4.91
C GLU A 580 -11.28 -1.29 -6.38
N LEU A 581 -10.05 -1.68 -6.71
CA LEU A 581 -9.54 -1.62 -8.09
C LEU A 581 -10.41 -2.44 -9.05
N ASN A 582 -10.94 -3.59 -8.62
CA ASN A 582 -11.79 -4.44 -9.45
C ASN A 582 -13.23 -3.91 -9.58
N MET A 583 -13.77 -3.29 -8.53
CA MET A 583 -15.12 -2.73 -8.46
C MET A 583 -15.24 -1.41 -9.25
N GLY A 584 -14.19 -0.61 -9.29
CA GLY A 584 -14.15 0.70 -9.95
C GLY A 584 -14.30 0.69 -11.48
N LYS A 585 -14.67 -0.44 -12.10
CA LYS A 585 -15.06 -0.43 -13.52
C LYS A 585 -16.35 0.38 -13.65
N PRO A 586 -16.39 1.46 -14.45
CA PRO A 586 -17.66 2.00 -14.87
C PRO A 586 -18.44 0.86 -15.55
N PRO A 587 -19.72 0.66 -15.23
CA PRO A 587 -20.53 -0.37 -15.87
C PRO A 587 -20.35 -0.20 -17.37
N SER A 588 -19.86 -1.24 -18.04
CA SER A 588 -19.67 -1.23 -19.49
C SER A 588 -20.99 -0.77 -20.09
N ARG A 589 -21.00 0.40 -20.76
CA ARG A 589 -22.18 0.86 -21.48
C ARG A 589 -22.67 -0.33 -22.30
N PRO A 590 -23.93 -0.79 -22.15
CA PRO A 590 -24.43 -1.91 -22.91
C PRO A 590 -24.16 -1.57 -24.37
N SER A 591 -23.45 -2.46 -25.06
CA SER A 591 -23.18 -2.31 -26.48
C SER A 591 -24.54 -2.15 -27.15
N SER A 592 -24.81 -0.95 -27.66
CA SER A 592 -25.93 -0.74 -28.55
C SER A 592 -25.63 -1.58 -29.78
N SER A 593 -26.14 -2.82 -29.77
CA SER A 593 -26.25 -3.66 -30.95
C SER A 593 -27.15 -2.90 -31.90
N GLY A 594 -26.51 -2.07 -32.73
CA GLY A 594 -27.12 -1.48 -33.89
C GLY A 594 -27.57 -2.60 -34.80
N SER A 595 -28.84 -2.97 -34.66
CA SER A 595 -29.62 -3.54 -35.74
C SER A 595 -29.62 -2.50 -36.86
N SER A 596 -28.65 -2.59 -37.77
CA SER A 596 -28.85 -2.04 -39.11
C SER A 596 -29.76 -3.01 -39.85
N LYS A 597 -30.85 -2.45 -40.36
CA LYS A 597 -31.87 -3.10 -41.20
C LYS A 597 -31.29 -3.76 -42.44
#